data_AF-B0SPY4-F1
#
_entry.id   AF-B0SPY4-F1
#
_cell.length_a   1.000
_cell.length_b   1.000
_cell.length_c   1.000
_cell.angle_alpha   90.00
_cell.angle_beta   90.00
_cell.angle_gamma   90.00
#
_symmetry.space_group_name_H-M   'P 1'
#
loop_
_entity.id
_entity.type
_entity.pdbx_description
1 polymer ?
#
loop_
_entity_poly.entity_id
_entity_poly.type
_entity_poly.pdbx_seq_one_letter_code
_entity_poly.pdbx_strand_id
1 'polypeptide(L)'
;MWDDVRNLPLLVKLIFLRLFPFFLGLLISTCASRYYLTLVSPGITSETRLKKQTDLRMEEASFYGPWAYSHTTFYIEKSQLSKVLDDPNNTVFQSKEKFLLRKGDVSQLHLLFEFCYDKSKQIDIEKDMENYRFQLNGVDPTEKLVYLYPYSYFKKGKKFRQRFPFYERLAYPREHILITTGYDQLYCVRTLLGFDLTIEKQGKNLFEVTTPRNQLLYYEYEMDKEFVRFKDEEIN
;
A
#
# COMPACT_ATOMS: atom_id res chain seq x y z
N MET A 1 17.31 39.12 39.81
CA MET A 1 17.20 39.97 38.60
C MET A 1 16.11 39.44 37.68
N TRP A 2 14.87 39.30 38.18
CA TRP A 2 13.65 38.95 37.44
C TRP A 2 12.47 39.48 38.28
N ASP A 3 12.33 40.80 38.41
CA ASP A 3 11.21 41.41 39.15
C ASP A 3 10.44 42.47 38.32
N ASP A 4 10.74 42.62 37.04
CA ASP A 4 10.10 43.61 36.15
C ASP A 4 9.11 42.98 35.17
N VAL A 5 8.06 42.33 35.70
CA VAL A 5 6.87 41.97 34.90
C VAL A 5 5.58 42.59 35.48
N ARG A 6 5.67 43.34 36.59
CA ARG A 6 4.49 43.87 37.28
C ARG A 6 3.87 45.10 36.62
N ASN A 7 4.61 45.83 35.78
CA ASN A 7 4.15 47.06 35.13
C ASN A 7 3.76 46.87 33.66
N LEU A 8 3.06 45.78 33.33
CA LEU A 8 2.36 45.70 32.06
C LEU A 8 1.03 46.49 32.19
N PRO A 9 0.79 47.53 31.36
CA PRO A 9 -0.42 48.34 31.47
C PRO A 9 -1.67 47.47 31.35
N LEU A 10 -2.69 47.79 32.16
CA LEU A 10 -3.94 47.02 32.29
C LEU A 10 -4.61 46.72 30.94
N LEU A 11 -4.44 47.63 29.98
CA LEU A 11 -4.90 47.50 28.59
C LEU A 11 -4.27 46.29 27.86
N VAL A 12 -2.97 46.03 28.06
CA VAL A 12 -2.24 44.93 27.44
C VAL A 12 -2.65 43.60 28.06
N LYS A 13 -2.91 43.55 29.37
CA LYS A 13 -3.45 42.36 30.04
C LYS A 13 -4.84 41.98 29.53
N LEU A 14 -5.72 42.95 29.30
CA LEU A 14 -7.08 42.73 28.76
C LEU A 14 -7.08 42.27 27.30
N ILE A 15 -6.16 42.80 26.48
CA ILE A 15 -5.98 42.40 25.08
C ILE A 15 -5.41 40.97 24.98
N PHE A 16 -4.39 40.65 25.80
CA PHE A 16 -3.83 39.29 25.85
C PHE A 16 -4.84 38.25 26.32
N LEU A 17 -5.67 38.55 27.33
CA LEU A 17 -6.68 37.60 27.83
C LEU A 17 -7.78 37.30 26.80
N ARG A 18 -8.11 38.27 25.94
CA ARG A 18 -9.13 38.12 24.88
C ARG A 18 -8.58 37.44 23.62
N LEU A 19 -7.30 37.62 23.31
CA LEU A 19 -6.65 36.99 22.15
C LEU A 19 -6.15 35.57 22.46
N PHE A 20 -5.86 35.24 23.71
CA PHE A 20 -5.43 33.90 24.12
C PHE A 20 -6.37 32.76 23.67
N PRO A 21 -7.70 32.83 23.82
CA PRO A 21 -8.60 31.81 23.29
C PRO A 21 -8.63 31.77 21.75
N PHE A 22 -8.35 32.89 21.07
CA PHE A 22 -8.26 32.96 19.62
C PHE A 22 -6.98 32.26 19.10
N PHE A 23 -5.84 32.49 19.75
CA PHE A 23 -4.59 31.78 19.46
C PHE A 23 -4.66 30.30 19.85
N LEU A 24 -5.34 29.96 20.95
CA LEU A 24 -5.62 28.57 21.34
C LEU A 24 -6.54 27.86 20.32
N GLY A 25 -7.56 28.56 19.80
CA GLY A 25 -8.43 28.06 18.73
C GLY A 25 -7.71 27.85 17.39
N LEU A 26 -6.76 28.72 17.05
CA LEU A 26 -5.86 28.58 15.88
C LEU A 26 -4.84 27.44 16.02
N LEU A 27 -4.43 27.11 17.24
CA LEU A 27 -3.56 25.95 17.52
C LEU A 27 -4.31 24.61 17.42
N ILE A 28 -5.62 24.59 17.70
CA ILE A 28 -6.43 23.36 17.59
C ILE A 28 -6.81 23.08 16.12
N SER A 29 -6.88 24.10 15.26
CA SER A 29 -7.23 23.93 13.84
C SER A 29 -6.07 23.55 12.92
N THR A 30 -4.82 23.52 13.40
CA THR A 30 -3.65 23.10 12.60
C THR A 30 -3.28 21.63 12.75
N CYS A 31 -3.99 20.86 13.58
CA CYS A 31 -3.73 19.43 13.79
C CYS A 31 -4.93 18.56 13.41
N ALA A 32 -5.35 18.61 12.15
CA ALA A 32 -6.29 17.62 11.60
C ALA A 32 -6.03 17.32 10.11
N SER A 33 -4.77 17.14 9.72
CA SER A 33 -4.49 16.32 8.53
C SER A 33 -4.63 14.85 8.94
N ARG A 34 -5.85 14.30 8.87
CA ARG A 34 -6.20 12.93 9.28
C ARG A 34 -5.91 11.84 8.24
N TYR A 35 -5.15 12.15 7.18
CA TYR A 35 -4.86 11.21 6.10
C TYR A 35 -3.37 10.92 6.07
N TYR A 36 -2.95 9.78 6.64
CA TYR A 36 -1.54 9.39 6.68
C TYR A 36 -1.23 8.47 5.51
N LEU A 37 -1.18 9.04 4.31
CA LEU A 37 -0.90 8.30 3.07
C LEU A 37 0.28 7.34 3.24
N THR A 38 -0.02 6.05 3.36
CA THR A 38 1.02 5.04 3.56
C THR A 38 1.60 4.68 2.20
N LEU A 39 2.89 4.99 1.99
CA LEU A 39 3.64 4.55 0.82
C LEU A 39 3.82 3.03 0.88
N VAL A 40 3.31 2.32 -0.13
CA VAL A 40 3.40 0.85 -0.22
C VAL A 40 4.62 0.45 -1.04
N SER A 41 4.86 1.15 -2.14
CA SER A 41 6.07 1.09 -2.96
C SER A 41 6.25 2.43 -3.69
N PRO A 42 7.41 2.72 -4.29
CA PRO A 42 7.55 3.87 -5.17
C PRO A 42 6.44 3.86 -6.23
N GLY A 43 5.63 4.92 -6.26
CA GLY A 43 4.51 5.04 -7.21
C GLY A 43 3.18 4.41 -6.78
N ILE A 44 3.11 3.70 -5.64
CA ILE A 44 1.88 3.12 -5.09
C ILE A 44 1.67 3.59 -3.66
N THR A 45 0.47 4.09 -3.41
CA THR A 45 0.05 4.64 -2.12
C THR A 45 -1.27 4.03 -1.69
N SER A 46 -1.65 4.20 -0.42
CA SER A 46 -2.94 3.73 0.09
C SER A 46 -4.15 4.25 -0.71
N GLU A 47 -4.06 5.43 -1.33
CA GLU A 47 -5.10 6.02 -2.21
C GLU A 47 -5.39 5.20 -3.48
N THR A 48 -4.42 4.43 -3.95
CA THR A 48 -4.54 3.60 -5.16
C THR A 48 -5.08 2.20 -4.88
N ARG A 49 -5.42 1.90 -3.63
CA ARG A 49 -5.94 0.60 -3.21
C ARG A 49 -7.34 0.37 -3.78
N LEU A 50 -7.57 -0.81 -4.34
CA LEU A 50 -8.91 -1.25 -4.74
C LEU A 50 -9.76 -1.57 -3.50
N LYS A 51 -11.05 -1.29 -3.57
CA LYS A 51 -12.00 -1.61 -2.51
C LYS A 51 -12.22 -3.11 -2.43
N LYS A 52 -11.79 -3.72 -1.33
CA LYS A 52 -12.00 -5.13 -1.02
C LYS A 52 -13.49 -5.39 -0.74
N GLN A 53 -14.08 -6.37 -1.40
CA GLN A 53 -15.47 -6.79 -1.19
C GLN A 53 -15.59 -8.11 -0.42
N THR A 54 -14.53 -8.90 -0.43
CA THR A 54 -14.48 -10.19 0.26
C THR A 54 -13.52 -10.12 1.41
N ASP A 55 -14.01 -10.33 2.64
CA ASP A 55 -13.15 -10.39 3.82
C ASP A 55 -12.25 -11.62 3.88
N LEU A 56 -11.35 -11.59 4.86
CA LEU A 56 -10.36 -12.64 5.09
C LEU A 56 -11.03 -14.01 5.21
N ARG A 57 -10.67 -14.92 4.32
CA ARG A 57 -11.23 -16.28 4.29
C ARG A 57 -10.40 -17.20 5.19
N MET A 58 -11.08 -17.94 6.07
CA MET A 58 -10.43 -18.75 7.11
C MET A 58 -9.48 -19.81 6.56
N GLU A 59 -9.77 -20.43 5.41
CA GLU A 59 -8.93 -21.51 4.86
C GLU A 59 -7.56 -20.98 4.41
N GLU A 60 -7.52 -19.94 3.57
CA GLU A 60 -6.27 -19.27 3.17
C GLU A 60 -5.49 -18.77 4.39
N ALA A 61 -6.20 -18.12 5.33
CA ALA A 61 -5.59 -17.61 6.54
C ALA A 61 -4.98 -18.74 7.39
N SER A 62 -5.67 -19.86 7.54
CA SER A 62 -5.16 -21.02 8.29
C SER A 62 -3.91 -21.63 7.66
N PHE A 63 -3.87 -21.65 6.32
CA PHE A 63 -2.77 -22.19 5.55
C PHE A 63 -1.54 -21.28 5.63
N TYR A 64 -1.71 -20.00 5.27
CA TYR A 64 -0.63 -19.01 5.23
C TYR A 64 -0.24 -18.44 6.59
N GLY A 65 -0.98 -18.74 7.66
CA GLY A 65 -0.77 -18.20 8.99
C GLY A 65 -1.81 -17.11 9.29
N PRO A 66 -2.75 -17.35 10.22
CA PRO A 66 -3.97 -16.54 10.33
C PRO A 66 -3.72 -15.10 10.78
N TRP A 67 -2.53 -14.83 11.32
CA TRP A 67 -2.13 -13.50 11.78
C TRP A 67 -1.18 -12.77 10.82
N ALA A 68 -0.61 -13.50 9.86
CA ALA A 68 0.32 -13.00 8.85
C ALA A 68 -0.37 -12.84 7.50
N TYR A 69 -1.41 -13.64 7.23
CA TYR A 69 -2.18 -13.58 6.01
C TYR A 69 -2.93 -12.27 5.89
N SER A 70 -2.60 -11.53 4.85
CA SER A 70 -3.30 -10.34 4.38
C SER A 70 -3.28 -10.37 2.86
N HIS A 71 -4.24 -9.69 2.23
CA HIS A 71 -4.27 -9.55 0.79
C HIS A 71 -4.87 -8.20 0.41
N THR A 72 -4.33 -7.60 -0.63
CA THR A 72 -4.70 -6.27 -1.12
C THR A 72 -4.39 -6.16 -2.61
N THR A 73 -5.07 -5.24 -3.28
CA THR A 73 -4.80 -4.94 -4.69
C THR A 73 -4.69 -3.43 -4.86
N PHE A 74 -3.81 -2.99 -5.75
CA PHE A 74 -3.60 -1.59 -6.07
C PHE A 74 -3.70 -1.36 -7.57
N TYR A 75 -4.26 -0.21 -7.94
CA TYR A 75 -4.21 0.31 -9.30
C TYR A 75 -2.88 1.03 -9.51
N ILE A 76 -2.21 0.78 -10.64
CA ILE A 76 -0.97 1.47 -10.96
C ILE A 76 -1.28 2.51 -12.04
N GLU A 77 -1.21 3.78 -11.64
CA GLU A 77 -1.19 4.87 -12.61
C GLU A 77 -0.04 4.68 -13.59
N LYS A 78 -0.33 4.83 -14.88
CA LYS A 78 0.64 4.65 -15.97
C LYS A 78 1.93 5.44 -15.79
N SER A 79 1.84 6.66 -15.25
CA SER A 79 3.00 7.53 -14.96
C SER A 79 3.90 6.99 -13.84
N GLN A 80 3.41 6.05 -13.03
CA GLN A 80 4.09 5.47 -11.88
C GLN A 80 4.68 4.09 -12.15
N LEU A 81 4.28 3.41 -13.24
CA LEU A 81 4.70 2.04 -13.53
C LEU A 81 6.22 1.86 -13.49
N SER A 82 6.99 2.76 -14.12
CA SER A 82 8.45 2.68 -14.11
C SER A 82 9.02 2.69 -12.69
N LYS A 83 8.47 3.51 -11.78
CA LYS A 83 8.90 3.57 -10.38
C LYS A 83 8.60 2.27 -9.64
N VAL A 84 7.46 1.64 -9.94
CA VAL A 84 7.08 0.35 -9.37
C VAL A 84 8.04 -0.73 -9.84
N LEU A 85 8.38 -0.77 -11.12
CA LEU A 85 9.31 -1.76 -11.69
C LEU A 85 10.74 -1.58 -11.17
N ASP A 86 11.19 -0.33 -11.05
CA ASP A 86 12.52 0.02 -10.57
C ASP A 86 12.63 -0.03 -9.03
N ASP A 87 11.59 -0.50 -8.33
CA ASP A 87 11.66 -0.68 -6.88
C ASP A 87 12.71 -1.75 -6.54
N PRO A 88 13.79 -1.38 -5.81
CA PRO A 88 14.84 -2.33 -5.45
C PRO A 88 14.29 -3.53 -4.66
N ASN A 89 13.17 -3.34 -3.93
CA ASN A 89 12.54 -4.39 -3.15
C ASN A 89 11.97 -5.54 -4.00
N ASN A 90 11.71 -5.32 -5.30
CA ASN A 90 11.24 -6.37 -6.20
C ASN A 90 12.31 -7.44 -6.49
N THR A 91 13.59 -7.10 -6.28
CA THR A 91 14.74 -7.96 -6.65
C THR A 91 15.47 -8.55 -5.44
N VAL A 92 14.97 -8.34 -4.22
CA VAL A 92 15.67 -8.74 -2.98
C VAL A 92 15.91 -10.25 -2.94
N PHE A 93 14.94 -11.04 -3.41
CA PHE A 93 14.99 -12.51 -3.38
C PHE A 93 14.78 -13.16 -4.75
N GLN A 94 14.87 -12.39 -5.84
CA GLN A 94 14.76 -12.91 -7.20
C GLN A 94 15.79 -12.27 -8.13
N SER A 95 16.39 -13.06 -9.02
CA SER A 95 17.37 -12.55 -10.00
C SER A 95 16.70 -11.56 -10.97
N LYS A 96 17.44 -10.51 -11.35
CA LYS A 96 16.98 -9.43 -12.25
C LYS A 96 16.46 -9.93 -13.60
N GLU A 97 16.83 -11.14 -14.00
CA GLU A 97 16.52 -11.74 -15.31
C GLU A 97 15.02 -11.92 -15.56
N LYS A 98 14.18 -12.00 -14.50
CA LYS A 98 12.72 -12.10 -14.64
C LYS A 98 12.02 -10.78 -14.99
N PHE A 99 12.70 -9.63 -14.88
CA PHE A 99 12.10 -8.30 -15.07
C PHE A 99 12.30 -7.73 -16.48
N LEU A 100 12.25 -8.58 -17.51
CA LEU A 100 12.18 -8.13 -18.91
C LEU A 100 10.75 -7.75 -19.30
N LEU A 101 10.09 -6.93 -18.48
CA LEU A 101 8.96 -6.15 -18.98
C LEU A 101 9.51 -5.23 -20.06
N ARG A 102 9.00 -5.35 -21.28
CA ARG A 102 9.18 -4.31 -22.29
C ARG A 102 8.69 -3.03 -21.63
N LYS A 103 9.60 -2.06 -21.42
CA LYS A 103 9.32 -0.79 -20.75
C LYS A 103 7.93 -0.28 -21.16
N GLY A 104 6.99 -0.38 -20.22
CA GLY A 104 5.64 0.17 -20.25
C GLY A 104 4.97 0.15 -21.60
N ASP A 105 4.28 -0.94 -21.94
CA ASP A 105 3.30 -0.82 -23.01
C ASP A 105 2.20 0.15 -22.56
N VAL A 106 2.16 1.26 -23.26
CA VAL A 106 1.36 2.45 -22.99
C VAL A 106 -0.13 2.14 -23.19
N SER A 107 -0.45 1.03 -23.86
CA SER A 107 -1.80 0.49 -24.09
C SER A 107 -2.28 -0.50 -23.04
N GLN A 108 -1.52 -0.74 -21.97
CA GLN A 108 -1.92 -1.66 -20.90
C GLN A 108 -2.29 -0.90 -19.62
N LEU A 109 -3.36 -1.36 -18.97
CA LEU A 109 -3.66 -1.03 -17.58
C LEU A 109 -2.91 -2.01 -16.68
N HIS A 110 -2.54 -1.55 -15.48
CA HIS A 110 -1.72 -2.34 -14.56
C HIS A 110 -2.34 -2.40 -13.16
N LEU A 111 -2.42 -3.62 -12.62
CA LEU A 111 -2.83 -3.88 -11.24
C LEU A 111 -1.72 -4.61 -10.49
N LEU A 112 -1.54 -4.29 -9.21
CA LEU A 112 -0.65 -5.01 -8.31
C LEU A 112 -1.47 -5.74 -7.26
N PHE A 113 -1.50 -7.07 -7.33
CA PHE A 113 -2.04 -7.90 -6.26
C PHE A 113 -0.92 -8.27 -5.29
N GLU A 114 -1.17 -8.17 -3.99
CA GLU A 114 -0.26 -8.57 -2.94
C GLU A 114 -0.96 -9.48 -1.94
N PHE A 115 -0.29 -10.57 -1.53
CA PHE A 115 -0.66 -11.30 -0.32
C PHE A 115 0.55 -11.60 0.54
N CYS A 116 0.36 -11.61 1.86
CA CYS A 116 1.42 -11.89 2.83
C CYS A 116 1.22 -13.25 3.50
N TYR A 117 2.30 -13.85 3.98
CA TYR A 117 2.26 -15.15 4.65
C TYR A 117 3.32 -15.25 5.75
N ASP A 118 3.11 -16.21 6.65
CA ASP A 118 4.04 -16.57 7.70
C ASP A 118 5.14 -17.46 7.13
N LYS A 119 6.35 -16.90 6.96
CA LYS A 119 7.53 -17.62 6.45
C LYS A 119 7.92 -18.85 7.28
N SER A 120 7.46 -18.94 8.53
CA SER A 120 7.76 -20.09 9.40
C SER A 120 6.93 -21.33 9.04
N LYS A 121 5.86 -21.14 8.25
CA LYS A 121 5.07 -22.25 7.72
C LYS A 121 5.86 -22.93 6.60
N GLN A 122 5.86 -24.26 6.60
CA GLN A 122 6.41 -25.06 5.50
C GLN A 122 5.42 -25.02 4.32
N ILE A 123 5.52 -23.97 3.51
CA ILE A 123 4.66 -23.73 2.35
C ILE A 123 5.53 -23.68 1.11
N ASP A 124 5.13 -24.43 0.09
CA ASP A 124 5.69 -24.30 -1.26
C ASP A 124 5.07 -23.06 -1.93
N ILE A 125 5.67 -21.90 -1.64
CA ILE A 125 5.12 -20.62 -2.11
C ILE A 125 5.22 -20.50 -3.62
N GLU A 126 6.24 -21.07 -4.25
CA GLU A 126 6.45 -21.00 -5.70
C GLU A 126 5.33 -21.74 -6.43
N LYS A 127 4.97 -22.94 -5.97
CA LYS A 127 3.83 -23.68 -6.51
C LYS A 127 2.51 -22.92 -6.31
N ASP A 128 2.32 -22.30 -5.16
CA ASP A 128 1.10 -21.54 -4.90
C ASP A 128 0.99 -20.31 -5.81
N MET A 129 2.09 -19.58 -6.04
CA MET A 129 2.15 -18.42 -6.95
C MET A 129 1.63 -18.75 -8.36
N GLU A 130 1.97 -19.93 -8.87
CA GLU A 130 1.54 -20.39 -10.20
C GLU A 130 0.03 -20.62 -10.27
N ASN A 131 -0.57 -21.08 -9.17
CA ASN A 131 -1.98 -21.48 -9.10
C ASN A 131 -2.95 -20.33 -8.84
N TYR A 132 -2.47 -19.14 -8.48
CA TYR A 132 -3.32 -17.94 -8.45
C TYR A 132 -3.78 -17.54 -9.87
N ARG A 133 -5.09 -17.37 -10.03
CA ARG A 133 -5.73 -16.92 -11.28
C ARG A 133 -6.38 -15.55 -11.05
N PHE A 134 -6.38 -14.73 -12.10
CA PHE A 134 -6.78 -13.33 -12.03
C PHE A 134 -7.69 -12.99 -13.19
N GLN A 135 -8.73 -12.21 -12.93
CA GLN A 135 -9.62 -11.70 -13.96
C GLN A 135 -10.02 -10.26 -13.69
N LEU A 136 -9.98 -9.42 -14.72
CA LEU A 136 -10.55 -8.08 -14.69
C LEU A 136 -11.76 -8.07 -15.61
N ASN A 137 -12.94 -7.76 -15.07
CA ASN A 137 -14.21 -7.77 -15.81
C ASN A 137 -14.45 -9.09 -16.58
N GLY A 138 -13.97 -10.22 -16.03
CA GLY A 138 -14.07 -11.55 -16.64
C GLY A 138 -12.99 -11.89 -17.68
N VAL A 139 -11.97 -11.05 -17.83
CA VAL A 139 -10.88 -11.26 -18.79
C VAL A 139 -9.56 -11.50 -18.07
N ASP A 140 -8.81 -12.50 -18.52
CA ASP A 140 -7.50 -12.88 -17.97
C ASP A 140 -6.41 -11.84 -18.29
N PRO A 141 -5.36 -11.71 -17.45
CA PRO A 141 -4.24 -10.81 -17.70
C PRO A 141 -3.44 -11.22 -18.93
N THR A 142 -3.01 -10.23 -19.71
CA THR A 142 -2.05 -10.42 -20.81
C THR A 142 -0.64 -10.66 -20.30
N GLU A 143 -0.32 -10.12 -19.12
CA GLU A 143 1.00 -10.22 -18.50
C GLU A 143 0.87 -10.49 -17.01
N LYS A 144 1.72 -11.38 -16.50
CA LYS A 144 1.79 -11.75 -15.07
C LYS A 144 3.26 -11.82 -14.65
N LEU A 145 3.65 -10.99 -13.70
CA LEU A 145 4.97 -11.01 -13.07
C LEU A 145 4.83 -11.18 -11.58
N VAL A 146 5.54 -12.15 -11.02
CA VAL A 146 5.43 -12.51 -9.61
C VAL A 146 6.79 -12.38 -8.94
N TYR A 147 6.84 -11.65 -7.81
CA TYR A 147 8.05 -11.48 -7.03
C TYR A 147 7.79 -11.52 -5.52
N LEU A 148 8.84 -11.89 -4.78
CA LEU A 148 8.84 -11.86 -3.33
C LEU A 148 9.18 -10.46 -2.84
N TYR A 149 8.39 -9.96 -1.91
CA TYR A 149 8.49 -8.62 -1.37
C TYR A 149 8.46 -8.63 0.16
N PRO A 150 9.62 -8.53 0.82
CA PRO A 150 9.70 -8.50 2.28
C PRO A 150 9.29 -7.13 2.86
N TYR A 151 8.52 -7.17 3.94
CA TYR A 151 8.25 -6.02 4.79
C TYR A 151 8.85 -6.23 6.18
N SER A 152 9.45 -5.19 6.74
CA SER A 152 9.55 -5.08 8.19
C SER A 152 8.16 -5.02 8.80
N TYR A 153 8.00 -5.59 9.99
CA TYR A 153 6.73 -5.58 10.70
C TYR A 153 6.90 -5.21 12.17
N PHE A 154 5.82 -4.66 12.75
CA PHE A 154 5.66 -4.60 14.19
C PHE A 154 4.74 -5.74 14.66
N LYS A 155 5.14 -6.43 15.73
CA LYS A 155 4.32 -7.47 16.36
C LYS A 155 3.69 -6.96 17.63
N LYS A 156 2.35 -6.96 17.71
CA LYS A 156 1.62 -6.72 18.95
C LYS A 156 0.83 -7.96 19.33
N GLY A 157 1.37 -8.75 20.27
CA GLY A 157 0.81 -10.05 20.61
C GLY A 157 0.93 -11.03 19.44
N LYS A 158 -0.21 -11.53 18.92
CA LYS A 158 -0.23 -12.42 17.75
C LYS A 158 -0.33 -11.68 16.42
N LYS A 159 -0.72 -10.40 16.39
CA LYS A 159 -0.94 -9.64 15.16
C LYS A 159 0.36 -9.07 14.60
N PHE A 160 0.53 -9.21 13.29
CA PHE A 160 1.61 -8.60 12.51
C PHE A 160 1.05 -7.35 11.81
N ARG A 161 1.74 -6.21 11.90
CA ARG A 161 1.44 -5.02 11.11
C ARG A 161 2.65 -4.67 10.25
N GLN A 162 2.46 -4.61 8.94
CA GLN A 162 3.48 -4.12 8.00
C GLN A 162 3.87 -2.70 8.39
N ARG A 163 5.17 -2.39 8.31
CA ARG A 163 5.67 -1.04 8.61
C ARG A 163 6.32 -0.42 7.38
N PHE A 164 7.46 -0.97 6.96
CA PHE A 164 8.21 -0.48 5.82
C PHE A 164 8.74 -1.64 4.97
N PRO A 165 8.86 -1.49 3.65
CA PRO A 165 9.63 -2.41 2.80
C PRO A 165 11.05 -2.65 3.32
N PHE A 166 11.69 -3.74 2.89
CA PHE A 166 13.04 -4.07 3.36
C PHE A 166 14.08 -2.99 3.10
N TYR A 167 14.10 -2.43 1.89
CA TYR A 167 14.84 -1.24 1.54
C TYR A 167 13.92 -0.03 1.60
N GLU A 168 14.27 0.93 2.46
CA GLU A 168 13.60 2.22 2.58
C GLU A 168 14.54 3.35 2.14
N ARG A 169 13.98 4.39 1.51
CA ARG A 169 14.71 5.62 1.23
C ARG A 169 14.59 6.57 2.42
N LEU A 170 15.72 7.09 2.89
CA LEU A 170 15.79 8.02 4.03
C LEU A 170 14.81 9.21 3.90
N ALA A 171 14.66 9.76 2.70
CA ALA A 171 13.62 10.73 2.37
C ALA A 171 13.07 10.51 0.95
N TYR A 172 12.01 9.70 0.80
CA TYR A 172 11.28 9.59 -0.47
C TYR A 172 10.50 10.89 -0.78
N PRO A 173 10.45 11.38 -2.03
CA PRO A 173 11.07 10.85 -3.26
C PRO A 173 12.47 11.39 -3.57
N ARG A 174 13.06 12.23 -2.69
CA ARG A 174 14.22 13.06 -3.01
C ARG A 174 15.57 12.37 -2.82
N GLU A 175 15.66 11.38 -1.93
CA GLU A 175 16.90 10.69 -1.60
C GLU A 175 16.99 9.28 -2.21
N HIS A 176 18.19 8.93 -2.67
CA HIS A 176 18.52 7.65 -3.30
C HIS A 176 19.20 6.66 -2.34
N ILE A 177 19.54 7.09 -1.13
CA ILE A 177 20.20 6.25 -0.14
C ILE A 177 19.17 5.26 0.40
N LEU A 178 19.47 3.97 0.28
CA LEU A 178 18.65 2.87 0.79
C LEU A 178 19.19 2.42 2.16
N ILE A 179 18.29 2.30 3.12
CA ILE A 179 18.56 1.68 4.43
C ILE A 179 17.77 0.38 4.57
N THR A 180 18.32 -0.59 5.28
CA THR A 180 17.63 -1.86 5.59
C THR A 180 16.79 -1.71 6.85
N THR A 181 15.51 -2.08 6.80
CA THR A 181 14.54 -1.81 7.89
C THR A 181 14.49 -2.86 9.01
N GLY A 182 15.32 -3.92 8.94
CA GLY A 182 15.50 -4.94 9.99
C GLY A 182 15.58 -6.38 9.46
N TYR A 183 15.89 -7.35 10.34
CA TYR A 183 16.03 -8.77 9.99
C TYR A 183 14.71 -9.57 10.06
N ASP A 184 13.79 -9.17 10.94
CA ASP A 184 12.47 -9.80 11.05
C ASP A 184 11.54 -9.25 9.97
N GLN A 185 11.17 -10.14 9.05
CA GLN A 185 10.42 -9.80 7.85
C GLN A 185 9.14 -10.62 7.75
N LEU A 186 8.04 -9.95 7.41
CA LEU A 186 6.83 -10.54 6.89
C LEU A 186 7.01 -10.68 5.38
N TYR A 187 6.83 -11.89 4.86
CA TYR A 187 7.05 -12.16 3.45
C TYR A 187 5.74 -11.98 2.72
N CYS A 188 5.76 -11.18 1.66
CA CYS A 188 4.62 -11.02 0.78
C CYS A 188 5.01 -11.42 -0.64
N VAL A 189 4.01 -11.88 -1.37
CA VAL A 189 4.08 -12.16 -2.79
C VAL A 189 3.35 -11.02 -3.48
N ARG A 190 4.04 -10.39 -4.42
CA ARG A 190 3.46 -9.37 -5.29
C ARG A 190 3.34 -9.92 -6.69
N THR A 191 2.16 -9.75 -7.27
CA THR A 191 1.85 -10.11 -8.64
C THR A 191 1.45 -8.86 -9.39
N LEU A 192 2.33 -8.39 -10.26
CA LEU A 192 2.04 -7.33 -11.21
C LEU A 192 1.33 -7.93 -12.42
N LEU A 193 0.19 -7.35 -12.76
CA LEU A 193 -0.71 -7.82 -13.81
C LEU A 193 -0.89 -6.71 -14.84
N GLY A 194 -0.70 -7.05 -16.12
CA GLY A 194 -1.03 -6.19 -17.25
C GLY A 194 -2.29 -6.69 -17.95
N PHE A 195 -3.24 -5.80 -18.22
CA PHE A 195 -4.42 -6.08 -19.02
C PHE A 195 -4.51 -5.10 -20.18
N ASP A 196 -5.21 -5.48 -21.24
CA ASP A 196 -5.57 -4.57 -22.32
C ASP A 196 -6.44 -3.43 -21.76
N LEU A 197 -6.08 -2.18 -22.07
CA LEU A 197 -6.80 -0.99 -21.62
C LEU A 197 -8.29 -1.00 -22.04
N THR A 198 -8.63 -1.67 -23.13
CA THR A 198 -10.02 -1.78 -23.63
C THR A 198 -10.95 -2.58 -22.70
N ILE A 199 -10.39 -3.37 -21.77
CA ILE A 199 -11.16 -4.15 -20.79
C ILE A 199 -11.69 -3.24 -19.67
N GLU A 200 -11.04 -2.11 -19.42
CA GLU A 200 -11.44 -1.14 -18.41
C GLU A 200 -12.72 -0.40 -18.83
N LYS A 201 -13.67 -0.34 -17.90
CA LYS A 201 -14.96 0.33 -18.11
C LYS A 201 -14.95 1.68 -17.41
N GLN A 202 -15.56 2.69 -18.02
CA GLN A 202 -15.98 3.88 -17.28
C GLN A 202 -17.01 3.47 -16.22
N GLY A 203 -16.87 3.98 -15.00
CA GLY A 203 -17.61 3.54 -13.83
C GLY A 203 -16.95 2.32 -13.16
N LYS A 204 -17.77 1.38 -12.69
CA LYS A 204 -17.33 0.29 -11.82
C LYS A 204 -16.62 -0.84 -12.59
N ASN A 205 -15.46 -1.25 -12.09
CA ASN A 205 -14.65 -2.37 -12.55
C ASN A 205 -14.54 -3.43 -11.46
N LEU A 206 -14.60 -4.71 -11.85
CA LEU A 206 -14.52 -5.85 -10.95
C LEU A 206 -13.24 -6.63 -11.22
N PHE A 207 -12.40 -6.77 -10.19
CA PHE A 207 -11.21 -7.58 -10.22
C PHE A 207 -11.38 -8.80 -9.31
N GLU A 208 -11.17 -9.98 -9.89
CA GLU A 208 -11.37 -11.27 -9.23
C GLU A 208 -10.03 -12.00 -9.11
N VAL A 209 -9.81 -12.60 -7.94
CA VAL A 209 -8.65 -13.46 -7.69
C VAL A 209 -9.16 -14.82 -7.23
N THR A 210 -8.81 -15.87 -7.97
CA THR A 210 -9.00 -17.25 -7.53
C THR A 210 -7.72 -17.74 -6.89
N THR A 211 -7.79 -18.12 -5.62
CA THR A 211 -6.65 -18.64 -4.87
C THR A 211 -6.35 -20.12 -5.22
N PRO A 212 -5.16 -20.63 -4.89
CA PRO A 212 -4.81 -22.05 -5.08
C PRO A 212 -5.75 -23.05 -4.40
N ARG A 213 -6.49 -22.63 -3.36
CA ARG A 213 -7.51 -23.45 -2.68
C ARG A 213 -8.93 -23.14 -3.17
N ASN A 214 -9.06 -22.61 -4.40
CA ASN A 214 -10.32 -22.31 -5.07
C ASN A 214 -11.20 -21.28 -4.33
N GLN A 215 -10.60 -20.37 -3.58
CA GLN A 215 -11.35 -19.27 -2.98
C GLN A 215 -11.40 -18.07 -3.90
N LEU A 216 -12.53 -17.40 -3.92
CA LEU A 216 -12.73 -16.18 -4.71
C LEU A 216 -12.59 -14.96 -3.81
N LEU A 217 -11.70 -14.05 -4.22
CA LEU A 217 -11.51 -12.73 -3.61
C LEU A 217 -11.94 -11.67 -4.63
N TYR A 218 -12.88 -10.82 -4.22
CA TYR A 218 -13.41 -9.74 -5.06
C TYR A 218 -12.88 -8.37 -4.64
N TYR A 219 -12.50 -7.58 -5.63
CA TYR A 219 -12.07 -6.20 -5.49
C TYR A 219 -12.77 -5.33 -6.52
N GLU A 220 -13.00 -4.08 -6.16
CA GLU A 220 -13.69 -3.13 -7.04
C GLU A 220 -12.94 -1.81 -7.06
N TYR A 221 -13.00 -1.15 -8.22
CA TYR A 221 -12.63 0.26 -8.35
C TYR A 221 -13.51 0.96 -9.36
N GLU A 222 -13.42 2.28 -9.37
CA GLU A 222 -14.20 3.14 -10.25
C GLU A 222 -13.29 4.01 -11.11
N MET A 223 -13.68 4.18 -12.37
CA MET A 223 -13.06 5.10 -13.32
C MET A 223 -14.03 6.23 -13.62
N ASP A 224 -13.61 7.47 -13.35
CA ASP A 224 -14.28 8.68 -13.82
C ASP A 224 -13.31 9.54 -14.63
N LYS A 225 -13.11 9.21 -15.91
CA LYS A 225 -12.01 9.69 -16.79
C LYS A 225 -10.62 9.26 -16.32
N GLU A 226 -10.41 9.22 -15.01
CA GLU A 226 -9.24 8.74 -14.31
C GLU A 226 -9.66 7.84 -13.15
N PHE A 227 -8.70 7.13 -12.56
CA PHE A 227 -8.94 6.29 -11.40
C PHE A 227 -9.45 7.10 -10.20
N VAL A 228 -10.60 6.70 -9.65
CA VAL A 228 -11.17 7.33 -8.46
C VAL A 228 -10.41 6.86 -7.23
N ARG A 229 -9.55 7.74 -6.71
CA ARG A 229 -8.73 7.46 -5.53
C ARG A 229 -9.56 7.21 -4.28
N PHE A 230 -9.18 6.20 -3.52
CA PHE A 230 -9.79 5.87 -2.24
C PHE A 230 -9.38 6.89 -1.19
N LYS A 231 -10.35 7.53 -0.54
CA LYS A 231 -10.10 8.64 0.42
C LYS A 231 -10.05 8.20 1.88
N ASP A 232 -10.57 7.03 2.20
CA ASP A 232 -10.65 6.54 3.58
C ASP A 232 -9.56 5.52 3.85
N GLU A 233 -8.66 5.77 4.80
CA GLU A 233 -7.77 4.72 5.26
C GLU A 233 -8.55 3.77 6.17
N GLU A 234 -8.76 2.53 5.74
CA GLU A 234 -9.09 1.46 6.67
C GLU A 234 -7.86 1.22 7.56
N ILE A 235 -7.92 1.75 8.79
CA ILE A 235 -6.95 1.48 9.84
C ILE A 235 -7.17 0.04 10.31
N ASN A 236 -6.41 -0.90 9.74
CA ASN A 236 -6.32 -2.29 10.23
C ASN A 236 -5.38 -2.43 11.44
#